data_AF-Q05E43-F1
#
_entry.id   AF-Q05E43-F1
#
_cell.length_a   1.000
_cell.length_b   1.000
_cell.length_c   1.000
_cell.angle_alpha   90.00
_cell.angle_beta   90.00
_cell.angle_gamma   90.00
#
_symmetry.space_group_name_H-M   'P 1'
#
loop_
_entity.id
_entity.type
_entity.pdbx_description
1 polymer ?
#
loop_
_entity_poly.entity_id
_entity_poly.type
_entity_poly.pdbx_seq_one_letter_code
_entity_poly.pdbx_strand_id
1 'polypeptide(L)'
;MAKIVVYSVEEFRRALSRLARPQTHVIVSDGATSIVAVPRTTSRHRHYLQYSSTSVEEIGSLVEHARREGFEVILGHVQEVAG
;
A
#
# COMPACT_ATOMS: atom_id res chain seq x y z
N MET A 1 -9.01 14.39 -6.08
CA MET A 1 -8.05 13.39 -5.57
C MET A 1 -8.46 13.07 -4.14
N ALA A 2 -8.79 11.82 -3.84
CA ALA A 2 -9.23 11.42 -2.51
C ALA A 2 -8.39 10.26 -1.99
N LYS A 3 -8.27 10.18 -0.67
CA LYS A 3 -7.62 9.09 0.05
C LYS A 3 -8.72 8.17 0.60
N ILE A 4 -8.69 6.91 0.18
CA ILE A 4 -9.62 5.88 0.63
C ILE A 4 -8.88 5.08 1.69
N VAL A 5 -9.37 5.14 2.92
CA VAL A 5 -8.88 4.32 4.02
C VAL A 5 -9.64 3.00 3.97
N VAL A 6 -8.89 1.90 3.91
CA VAL A 6 -9.40 0.54 3.91
C VAL A 6 -9.18 -0.02 5.32
N TYR A 7 -10.18 -0.72 5.86
CA TYR A 7 -10.19 -1.13 7.27
C TYR A 7 -9.86 -2.61 7.48
N SER A 8 -9.71 -3.39 6.41
CA SER A 8 -9.34 -4.81 6.50
C SER A 8 -8.25 -5.20 5.51
N VAL A 9 -7.46 -6.20 5.88
CA VAL A 9 -6.38 -6.75 5.05
C VAL A 9 -6.97 -7.36 3.77
N GLU A 10 -8.09 -8.07 3.86
CA GLU A 10 -8.76 -8.72 2.74
C GLU A 10 -9.29 -7.72 1.71
N GLU A 11 -9.88 -6.62 2.15
CA GLU A 11 -10.35 -5.57 1.26
C GLU A 11 -9.19 -4.90 0.55
N PHE A 12 -8.07 -4.67 1.26
CA PHE A 12 -6.90 -4.06 0.65
C PHE A 12 -6.31 -4.98 -0.43
N ARG A 13 -6.16 -6.29 -0.15
CA ARG A 13 -5.74 -7.29 -1.16
C ARG A 13 -6.68 -7.27 -2.36
N ARG A 14 -7.99 -7.31 -2.12
CA ARG A 14 -8.99 -7.28 -3.19
C ARG A 14 -8.89 -6.00 -4.02
N ALA A 15 -8.63 -4.86 -3.39
CA ALA A 15 -8.46 -3.59 -4.08
C ALA A 15 -7.19 -3.58 -4.94
N LEU A 16 -6.09 -4.19 -4.47
CA LEU A 16 -4.88 -4.38 -5.26
C LEU A 16 -5.12 -5.27 -6.49
N SER A 17 -5.86 -6.36 -6.36
CA SER A 17 -6.11 -7.26 -7.50
C SER A 17 -7.16 -6.74 -8.49
N ARG A 18 -8.13 -5.92 -8.06
CA ARG A 18 -9.28 -5.52 -8.90
C ARG A 18 -9.26 -4.08 -9.38
N LEU A 19 -8.74 -3.17 -8.58
CA LEU A 19 -8.89 -1.73 -8.80
C LEU A 19 -7.55 -1.07 -9.14
N ALA A 20 -6.51 -1.41 -8.38
CA ALA A 20 -5.16 -1.00 -8.72
C ALA A 20 -4.58 -1.94 -9.77
N ARG A 21 -3.75 -1.41 -10.67
CA ARG A 21 -2.90 -2.23 -11.54
C ARG A 21 -1.43 -1.83 -11.36
N PRO A 22 -0.47 -2.76 -11.47
CA PRO A 22 0.96 -2.46 -11.31
C PRO A 22 1.50 -1.30 -12.16
N GLN A 23 0.99 -1.12 -13.38
CA GLN A 23 1.41 -0.05 -14.28
C GLN A 23 0.84 1.31 -13.88
N THR A 24 -0.18 1.32 -13.02
CA THR A 24 -0.96 2.51 -12.66
C THR A 24 -0.69 3.00 -11.26
N HIS A 25 -0.19 2.14 -10.38
CA HIS A 25 0.09 2.43 -8.99
C HIS A 25 1.47 1.89 -8.60
N VAL A 26 2.07 2.53 -7.60
CA VAL A 26 3.23 2.05 -6.86
C VAL A 26 2.79 1.81 -5.42
N ILE A 27 3.33 0.78 -4.78
CA ILE A 27 3.05 0.53 -3.37
C ILE A 27 4.15 1.18 -2.53
N VAL A 28 3.74 1.92 -1.51
CA VAL A 28 4.64 2.54 -0.53
C VAL A 28 4.27 1.99 0.83
N SER A 29 5.25 1.51 1.60
CA SER A 29 5.02 1.01 2.96
C SER A 29 6.20 1.38 3.85
N ASP A 30 5.93 1.61 5.13
CA ASP A 30 6.95 1.74 6.18
C ASP A 30 7.44 0.37 6.71
N GLY A 31 6.88 -0.72 6.18
CA GLY A 31 7.18 -2.10 6.60
C GLY A 31 6.65 -2.49 7.98
N ALA A 32 5.98 -1.58 8.70
CA ALA A 32 5.60 -1.80 10.08
C ALA A 32 4.11 -1.51 10.35
N THR A 33 3.62 -0.33 9.95
CA THR A 33 2.31 0.16 10.36
C THR A 33 1.39 0.56 9.23
N SER A 34 1.92 0.76 8.02
CA SER A 34 1.13 1.31 6.93
C SER A 34 1.58 0.82 5.56
N ILE A 35 0.60 0.72 4.67
CA ILE A 35 0.80 0.44 3.25
C ILE A 35 -0.18 1.28 2.43
N VAL A 36 0.34 1.89 1.37
CA VAL A 36 -0.39 2.82 0.51
C VAL A 36 -0.19 2.45 -0.95
N ALA A 37 -1.28 2.25 -1.69
CA ALA A 37 -1.24 2.23 -3.14
C ALA A 37 -1.35 3.67 -3.66
N VAL A 38 -0.26 4.15 -4.26
CA VAL A 38 -0.11 5.51 -4.77
C VAL A 38 -0.24 5.49 -6.29
N PRO A 39 -1.16 6.26 -6.90
CA PRO A 39 -1.26 6.33 -8.36
C PRO A 39 -0.03 7.01 -8.97
N ARG A 40 0.54 6.40 -10.03
CA ARG A 40 1.71 6.94 -10.74
C ARG A 40 1.43 8.19 -11.54
N THR A 41 0.19 8.36 -11.99
CA THR A 41 -0.23 9.52 -12.78
C THR A 41 -1.25 10.34 -12.02
N THR A 42 -1.00 11.65 -11.96
CA THR A 42 -1.87 12.63 -11.30
C THR A 42 -3.02 13.01 -12.23
N SER A 43 -4.01 12.13 -12.39
CA SER A 43 -5.29 12.50 -12.99
C SER A 43 -6.34 12.74 -11.91
N ARG A 44 -7.34 13.58 -12.19
CA ARG A 44 -8.37 14.02 -11.22
C ARG A 44 -9.15 12.87 -10.56
N HIS A 45 -9.12 11.67 -11.13
CA HIS A 45 -9.94 10.51 -10.75
C HIS A 45 -9.17 9.36 -10.10
N ARG A 46 -7.87 9.50 -9.83
CA ARG A 46 -7.13 8.43 -9.12
C ARG A 46 -7.08 8.67 -7.62
N HIS A 47 -7.27 7.59 -6.89
CA HIS A 47 -7.42 7.58 -5.44
C HIS A 47 -6.23 6.86 -4.81
N TYR A 48 -5.78 7.37 -3.67
CA TYR A 48 -4.85 6.66 -2.81
C TYR A 48 -5.64 5.62 -2.05
N LEU A 49 -5.13 4.38 -1.97
CA LEU A 49 -5.67 3.36 -1.08
C LEU A 49 -4.69 3.22 0.07
N GLN A 50 -5.13 3.43 1.30
CA GLN A 50 -4.29 3.21 2.47
C GLN A 50 -4.91 2.17 3.38
N TYR A 51 -4.07 1.26 3.87
CA TYR A 51 -4.34 0.40 5.00
C TYR A 51 -3.28 0.64 6.08
N SER A 52 -3.72 0.63 7.33
CA SER A 52 -2.86 0.74 8.50
C SER A 52 -3.23 -0.35 9.49
N SER A 53 -2.21 -0.93 10.12
CA SER A 53 -2.35 -1.95 11.16
C SER A 53 -1.20 -1.81 12.15
N THR A 54 -1.37 -2.30 13.37
CA THR A 54 -0.26 -2.48 14.32
C THR A 54 0.45 -3.83 14.13
N SER A 55 -0.09 -4.72 13.28
CA SER A 55 0.50 -6.01 12.97
C SER A 55 1.51 -5.88 11.82
N VAL A 56 2.79 -6.00 12.16
CA VAL A 56 3.90 -6.05 11.18
C VAL A 56 3.72 -7.24 10.22
N GLU A 57 3.19 -8.35 10.71
CA GLU A 57 2.92 -9.55 9.89
C GLU A 57 1.86 -9.28 8.81
N GLU A 58 0.81 -8.53 9.16
CA GLU A 58 -0.23 -8.14 8.19
C GLU A 58 0.36 -7.24 7.10
N ILE A 59 1.12 -6.21 7.49
CA ILE A 59 1.78 -5.30 6.55
C ILE A 59 2.75 -6.06 5.65
N GLY A 60 3.59 -6.91 6.23
CA GLY A 60 4.51 -7.78 5.48
C GLY A 60 3.77 -8.67 4.48
N SER A 61 2.65 -9.27 4.89
CA SER A 61 1.85 -10.11 4.01
C SER A 61 1.26 -9.35 2.82
N LEU A 62 0.90 -8.07 3.00
CA LEU A 62 0.38 -7.20 1.95
C LEU A 62 1.48 -6.76 0.99
N VAL A 63 2.67 -6.45 1.50
CA VAL A 63 3.86 -6.16 0.70
C VAL A 63 4.20 -7.35 -0.20
N GLU A 64 4.25 -8.56 0.36
CA GLU A 64 4.54 -9.77 -0.41
C GLU A 64 3.43 -10.09 -1.42
N HIS A 65 2.17 -9.84 -1.08
CA HIS A 65 1.08 -9.95 -2.03
C HIS A 65 1.23 -8.94 -3.19
N ALA A 66 1.52 -7.68 -2.91
CA ALA A 66 1.74 -6.66 -3.93
C ALA A 66 2.90 -6.99 -4.87
N ARG A 67 4.04 -7.48 -4.34
CA ARG A 67 5.17 -7.94 -5.15
C ARG A 67 4.78 -9.07 -6.10
N ARG A 68 4.04 -10.07 -5.62
CA ARG A 68 3.55 -11.19 -6.43
C ARG A 68 2.58 -10.75 -7.53
N GLU A 69 1.76 -9.75 -7.26
CA GLU A 69 0.87 -9.12 -8.24
C GLU A 69 1.64 -8.22 -9.24
N GLY A 70 2.96 -8.06 -9.07
CA GLY A 70 3.84 -7.35 -9.99
C GLY A 70 3.96 -5.85 -9.74
N PHE A 71 3.44 -5.35 -8.61
CA PHE A 71 3.60 -3.94 -8.24
C PHE A 71 5.06 -3.64 -7.88
N GLU A 72 5.52 -2.46 -8.29
CA GLU A 72 6.71 -1.88 -7.68
C GLU A 72 6.39 -1.53 -6.22
N VAL A 73 7.28 -1.93 -5.31
CA VAL A 73 7.15 -1.66 -3.87
C VAL A 73 8.34 -0.83 -3.40
N ILE A 74 8.04 0.33 -2.84
CA ILE A 74 8.98 1.22 -2.15
C ILE A 74 8.80 0.98 -0.64
N LEU A 75 9.85 0.48 -0.01
CA LEU A 75 9.89 0.33 1.45
C LEU A 75 10.63 1.52 2.05
N GLY A 76 9.93 2.29 2.88
CA GLY A 76 10.52 3.28 3.75
C GLY A 76 11.17 2.61 4.95
N HIS A 77 12.36 3.04 5.32
CA HIS A 77 12.97 2.64 6.60
C HIS A 77 12.49 3.60 7.69
N VAL A 78 11.82 3.07 8.70
CA VAL A 78 11.63 3.82 9.95
C VAL A 78 12.99 3.87 10.63
N GLN A 79 13.66 5.02 10.59
CA GLN A 79 14.82 5.23 11.45
C GLN A 79 14.29 5.35 12.87
N GLU A 80 14.64 4.39 13.73
CA GLU A 80 14.51 4.57 15.17
C GLU A 80 15.37 5.78 15.54
N VAL A 81 14.73 6.89 15.86
CA VAL A 81 15.42 8.03 16.45
C VAL A 81 15.72 7.60 17.88
N ALA A 82 16.96 7.19 18.13
CA ALA A 82 17.44 6.92 19.48
C ALA A 82 17.22 8.19 20.33
N GLY A 83 16.33 8.08 21.32
CA GLY A 83 16.04 9.13 22.29
C GLY A 83 17.07 9.21 23.40
#